data_AF-A0A929J3X5-F1
#
_entry.id   AF-A0A929J3X5-F1
#
_cell.length_a   1.000
_cell.length_b   1.000
_cell.length_c   1.000
_cell.angle_alpha   90.00
_cell.angle_beta   90.00
_cell.angle_gamma   90.00
#
_symmetry.space_group_name_H-M   'P 1'
#
loop_
_entity.id
_entity.type
_entity.pdbx_description
1 polymer ?
#
loop_
_entity_poly.entity_id
_entity_poly.type
_entity_poly.pdbx_seq_one_letter_code
_entity_poly.pdbx_strand_id
1 'polypeptide(L)'
;MTLRKKTLWLVGITLVGLLILLLTVSSTILLQGFTQLEKMEVEKNIARLNNIFADELESLFILAEDYGAWDDTYEYINTHDNKFITTNFVDSTFEDLNLNLIMLLDTNNSVVFEKHHHGKKFDTKSKDFFKYINLSTKENSKIKGLILLPDEIMLLATYPIITSDK
;
A
#
# COMPACT_ATOMS: atom_id res chain seq x y z
N MET A 1 -26.37 62.09 33.53
CA MET A 1 -25.21 61.30 34.01
C MET A 1 -24.05 62.23 34.30
N THR A 2 -23.36 62.07 35.44
CA THR A 2 -22.11 62.80 35.73
C THR A 2 -21.04 62.41 34.70
N LEU A 3 -20.25 63.37 34.18
CA LEU A 3 -19.21 63.17 33.17
C LEU A 3 -18.34 61.92 33.43
N ARG A 4 -17.98 61.67 34.71
CA ARG A 4 -17.21 60.49 35.15
C ARG A 4 -17.81 59.13 34.70
N LYS A 5 -19.14 58.96 34.78
CA LYS A 5 -19.80 57.70 34.38
C LYS A 5 -19.79 57.53 32.86
N LYS A 6 -19.90 58.62 32.09
CA LYS A 6 -19.83 58.59 30.62
C LYS A 6 -18.43 58.23 30.13
N THR A 7 -17.40 58.80 30.77
CA THR A 7 -15.99 58.46 30.48
C THR A 7 -15.66 57.01 30.84
N LEU A 8 -16.14 56.52 31.98
CA LEU A 8 -15.93 55.13 32.40
C LEU A 8 -16.54 54.13 31.39
N TRP A 9 -17.77 54.39 30.92
CA TRP A 9 -18.42 53.58 29.90
C TRP A 9 -17.67 53.58 28.57
N LEU A 10 -17.21 54.75 28.11
CA LEU A 10 -16.41 54.88 26.89
C LEU A 10 -15.13 54.05 26.97
N VAL A 11 -14.36 54.18 28.06
CA VAL A 11 -13.12 53.43 28.27
C VAL A 11 -13.39 51.92 28.34
N GLY A 12 -14.45 51.52 29.03
CA GLY A 12 -14.85 50.11 29.10
C GLY A 12 -15.17 49.53 27.72
N ILE A 13 -15.95 50.24 26.91
CA ILE A 13 -16.30 49.81 25.54
C ILE A 13 -15.05 49.73 24.67
N THR A 14 -14.14 50.70 24.74
CA THR A 14 -12.89 50.67 23.97
C THR A 14 -11.99 49.50 24.37
N LEU A 15 -11.90 49.19 25.67
CA LEU A 15 -11.09 48.08 26.16
C LEU A 15 -11.67 46.74 25.70
N VAL A 16 -12.99 46.57 25.79
CA VAL A 16 -13.68 45.37 25.31
C VAL A 16 -13.52 45.24 23.79
N GLY A 17 -13.67 46.33 23.04
CA GLY A 17 -13.44 46.32 21.60
C GLY A 17 -12.01 45.91 21.22
N LEU A 18 -11.01 46.42 21.94
CA LEU A 18 -9.61 46.04 21.74
C LEU A 18 -9.36 44.56 22.05
N LEU A 19 -9.95 44.04 23.13
CA LEU A 19 -9.83 42.62 23.49
C LEU A 19 -10.46 41.71 22.42
N ILE A 20 -11.66 42.04 21.94
CA ILE A 20 -12.33 41.29 20.87
C ILE A 20 -11.48 41.30 19.60
N LEU A 21 -10.94 42.46 19.22
CA LEU A 21 -10.07 42.59 18.06
C LEU A 21 -8.82 41.72 18.21
N LEU A 22 -8.15 41.79 19.37
CA LEU A 22 -6.94 41.02 19.64
C LEU A 22 -7.21 39.52 19.61
N LEU A 23 -8.29 39.07 20.26
CA LEU A 23 -8.68 37.66 20.26
C LEU A 23 -9.01 37.17 18.85
N THR A 24 -9.73 37.96 18.06
CA THR A 24 -10.11 37.60 16.68
C THR A 24 -8.89 37.50 15.78
N VAL A 25 -7.96 38.46 15.86
CA VAL A 25 -6.72 38.44 15.08
C VAL A 25 -5.85 37.27 15.51
N SER A 26 -5.67 37.08 16.82
CA SER A 26 -4.89 35.97 17.37
C SER A 26 -5.46 34.62 16.97
N SER A 27 -6.77 34.40 17.14
CA SER A 27 -7.42 33.14 16.78
C SER A 27 -7.32 32.87 15.28
N THR A 28 -7.47 33.89 14.44
CA THR A 28 -7.37 33.73 12.98
C THR A 28 -5.97 33.31 12.56
N ILE A 29 -4.94 33.99 13.06
CA ILE A 29 -3.54 33.67 12.74
C ILE A 29 -3.19 32.26 13.25
N LEU A 30 -3.55 31.93 14.48
CA LEU A 30 -3.28 30.62 15.07
C LEU A 30 -3.98 29.51 14.27
N LEU A 31 -5.27 29.67 13.98
CA LEU A 31 -6.06 28.65 13.27
C LEU A 31 -5.55 28.42 11.84
N GLN A 32 -5.15 29.49 11.14
CA GLN A 32 -4.53 29.38 9.82
C GLN A 32 -3.19 28.66 9.89
N GLY A 33 -2.35 29.00 10.88
CA GLY A 33 -1.08 28.32 11.11
C GLY A 33 -1.25 26.83 11.40
N PHE A 34 -2.21 26.46 12.26
CA PHE A 34 -2.52 25.06 12.54
C PHE A 34 -3.04 24.32 11.31
N THR A 35 -3.96 24.91 10.55
CA THR A 35 -4.47 24.31 9.31
C THR A 35 -3.34 24.04 8.30
N GLN A 36 -2.38 24.96 8.18
CA GLN A 36 -1.25 24.79 7.27
C GLN A 36 -0.31 23.67 7.74
N LEU A 37 0.00 23.62 9.04
CA LEU A 37 0.84 22.56 9.62
C LEU A 37 0.17 21.19 9.49
N GLU A 38 -1.13 21.10 9.74
CA GLU A 38 -1.90 19.87 9.58
C GLU A 38 -1.88 19.39 8.12
N LYS A 39 -2.08 20.31 7.16
CA LYS A 39 -1.96 19.97 5.73
C LYS A 39 -0.57 19.43 5.37
N MET A 40 0.50 20.09 5.82
CA MET A 40 1.87 19.65 5.57
C MET A 40 2.15 18.26 6.19
N GLU A 41 1.64 18.01 7.39
CA GLU A 41 1.79 16.72 8.06
C GLU A 41 1.02 15.61 7.33
N VAL A 42 -0.20 15.88 6.87
CA VAL A 42 -0.97 14.94 6.04
C VAL A 42 -0.25 14.63 4.73
N GLU A 43 0.26 15.63 4.02
CA GLU A 43 1.02 15.43 2.77
C GLU A 43 2.28 14.60 3.00
N LYS A 44 3.01 14.88 4.09
CA LYS A 44 4.21 14.10 4.48
C LYS A 44 3.87 12.66 4.84
N ASN A 45 2.76 12.42 5.54
CA ASN A 45 2.33 11.08 5.90
C ASN A 45 1.86 10.28 4.68
N ILE A 46 1.18 10.91 3.73
CA ILE A 46 0.85 10.29 2.43
C ILE A 46 2.12 9.93 1.66
N ALA A 47 3.11 10.83 1.58
CA ALA A 47 4.37 10.55 0.93
C ALA A 47 5.12 9.38 1.59
N ARG A 48 5.14 9.33 2.93
CA ARG A 48 5.73 8.22 3.68
C ARG A 48 5.04 6.89 3.37
N LEU A 49 3.70 6.88 3.35
CA LEU A 49 2.91 5.69 3.06
C LEU A 49 3.15 5.18 1.63
N ASN A 50 3.27 6.09 0.65
CA ASN A 50 3.63 5.71 -0.72
C ASN A 50 5.02 5.08 -0.81
N ASN A 51 6.01 5.61 -0.07
CA ASN A 51 7.35 5.03 -0.04
C ASN A 51 7.34 3.63 0.59
N ILE A 52 6.62 3.44 1.70
CA ILE A 52 6.48 2.12 2.34
C ILE A 52 5.87 1.11 1.36
N PHE A 53 4.81 1.49 0.63
CA PHE A 53 4.23 0.58 -0.37
C PHE A 53 5.16 0.32 -1.55
N ALA A 54 5.94 1.31 -1.99
CA ALA A 54 6.92 1.12 -3.06
C ALA A 54 8.02 0.15 -2.64
N ASP A 55 8.52 0.27 -1.41
CA ASP A 55 9.56 -0.61 -0.85
C ASP A 55 9.04 -2.05 -0.68
N GLU A 56 7.80 -2.21 -0.21
CA GLU A 56 7.16 -3.53 -0.07
C GLU A 56 6.93 -4.18 -1.45
N LEU A 57 6.46 -3.42 -2.43
CA LEU A 57 6.28 -3.92 -3.81
C LEU A 57 7.60 -4.29 -4.46
N GLU A 58 8.68 -3.55 -4.19
CA GLU A 58 10.01 -3.89 -4.67
C GLU A 58 10.51 -5.19 -4.03
N SER A 59 10.30 -5.36 -2.74
CA SER A 59 10.67 -6.58 -2.02
C SER A 59 9.92 -7.81 -2.55
N LEU A 60 8.60 -7.68 -2.77
CA LEU A 60 7.79 -8.73 -3.41
C LEU A 60 8.24 -9.01 -4.86
N PHE A 61 8.64 -7.98 -5.58
CA PHE A 61 9.11 -8.13 -6.96
C PHE A 61 10.45 -8.86 -7.03
N ILE A 62 11.41 -8.51 -6.19
CA ILE A 62 12.69 -9.22 -6.07
C ILE A 62 12.45 -10.69 -5.74
N LEU A 63 11.54 -10.97 -4.80
CA LEU A 63 11.19 -12.34 -4.47
C LEU A 63 10.58 -13.11 -5.64
N ALA A 64 9.68 -12.48 -6.38
CA ALA A 64 9.10 -13.07 -7.59
C ALA A 64 10.17 -13.32 -8.67
N GLU A 65 11.14 -12.42 -8.81
CA GLU A 65 12.30 -12.57 -9.70
C GLU A 65 13.19 -13.73 -9.27
N ASP A 66 13.52 -13.85 -7.99
CA ASP A 66 14.36 -14.94 -7.46
C ASP A 66 13.72 -16.31 -7.72
N TYR A 67 12.42 -16.48 -7.42
CA TYR A 67 11.73 -17.74 -7.72
C TYR A 67 11.47 -17.94 -9.20
N GLY A 68 11.19 -16.87 -9.96
CA GLY A 68 10.88 -16.95 -11.39
C GLY A 68 12.09 -17.24 -12.26
N ALA A 69 13.29 -16.78 -11.89
CA ALA A 69 14.54 -17.06 -12.59
C ALA A 69 15.22 -18.37 -12.15
N TRP A 70 14.64 -19.08 -11.17
CA TRP A 70 15.22 -20.30 -10.64
C TRP A 70 14.88 -21.51 -11.53
N ASP A 71 15.91 -22.21 -12.00
CA ASP A 71 15.77 -23.41 -12.84
C ASP A 71 14.86 -24.47 -12.22
N ASP A 72 14.87 -24.65 -10.90
CA ASP A 72 14.01 -25.61 -10.20
C ASP A 72 12.52 -25.25 -10.36
N THR A 73 12.18 -23.96 -10.35
CA THR A 73 10.80 -23.49 -10.61
C THR A 73 10.42 -23.78 -12.06
N TYR A 74 11.33 -23.54 -13.00
CA TYR A 74 11.11 -23.85 -14.41
C TYR A 74 10.92 -25.35 -14.64
N GLU A 75 11.74 -26.19 -14.00
CA GLU A 75 11.61 -27.64 -14.05
C GLU A 75 10.28 -28.10 -13.42
N TYR A 76 9.88 -27.51 -12.30
CA TYR A 76 8.61 -27.84 -11.65
C TYR A 76 7.40 -27.57 -12.55
N ILE A 77 7.35 -26.47 -13.29
CA ILE A 77 6.25 -26.19 -14.23
C ILE A 77 6.12 -27.29 -15.29
N ASN A 78 7.22 -27.93 -15.68
CA ASN A 78 7.22 -28.99 -16.68
C ASN A 78 6.95 -30.38 -16.07
N THR A 79 7.60 -30.69 -14.95
CA THR A 79 7.62 -32.04 -14.34
C THR A 79 6.51 -32.26 -13.32
N HIS A 80 6.03 -31.19 -12.71
CA HIS A 80 5.10 -31.19 -11.58
C HIS A 80 5.60 -32.04 -10.39
N ASP A 81 6.92 -32.11 -10.17
CA ASP A 81 7.48 -32.83 -9.03
C ASP A 81 7.13 -32.14 -7.70
N ASN A 82 6.25 -32.78 -6.93
CA ASN A 82 5.81 -32.28 -5.62
C ASN A 82 6.94 -32.12 -4.60
N LYS A 83 8.12 -32.71 -4.82
CA LYS A 83 9.29 -32.50 -3.97
C LYS A 83 9.68 -31.02 -3.92
N PHE A 84 9.60 -30.30 -5.04
CA PHE A 84 9.89 -28.86 -5.10
C PHE A 84 8.95 -28.08 -4.16
N ILE A 85 7.64 -28.31 -4.27
CA ILE A 85 6.62 -27.65 -3.43
C ILE A 85 6.80 -27.96 -1.96
N THR A 86 7.02 -29.22 -1.62
CA THR A 86 7.15 -29.67 -0.22
C THR A 86 8.46 -29.24 0.44
N THR A 87 9.46 -28.83 -0.34
CA THR A 87 10.73 -28.32 0.18
C THR A 87 10.75 -26.80 0.22
N ASN A 88 10.23 -26.13 -0.81
CA ASN A 88 10.37 -24.68 -0.97
C ASN A 88 9.16 -23.87 -0.50
N PHE A 89 7.94 -24.41 -0.56
CA PHE A 89 6.71 -23.69 -0.17
C PHE A 89 6.07 -24.28 1.08
N VAL A 90 6.88 -24.57 2.09
CA VAL A 90 6.45 -24.94 3.44
C VAL A 90 5.91 -23.72 4.20
N ASP A 91 5.17 -23.93 5.30
CA ASP A 91 4.53 -22.82 6.02
C ASP A 91 5.55 -21.82 6.58
N SER A 92 6.72 -22.28 7.03
CA SER A 92 7.80 -21.38 7.49
C SER A 92 8.28 -20.43 6.40
N THR A 93 8.28 -20.84 5.13
CA THR A 93 8.63 -19.96 4.00
C THR A 93 7.69 -18.75 3.92
N PHE A 94 6.39 -18.94 4.18
CA PHE A 94 5.42 -17.84 4.15
C PHE A 94 5.57 -16.92 5.36
N GLU A 95 5.97 -17.46 6.52
CA GLU A 95 6.27 -16.65 7.71
C GLU A 95 7.56 -15.84 7.52
N ASP A 96 8.63 -16.47 7.02
CA ASP A 96 9.94 -15.85 6.81
C ASP A 96 9.89 -14.75 5.74
N LEU A 97 9.11 -14.98 4.67
CA LEU A 97 8.95 -14.04 3.55
C LEU A 97 7.74 -13.11 3.71
N ASN A 98 6.99 -13.23 4.80
CA ASN A 98 5.76 -12.47 5.08
C ASN A 98 4.74 -12.51 3.92
N LEU A 99 4.55 -13.69 3.31
CA LEU A 99 3.66 -13.87 2.18
C LEU A 99 2.27 -14.36 2.62
N ASN A 100 1.25 -13.92 1.89
CA ASN A 100 -0.11 -14.46 2.06
C ASN A 100 -0.52 -15.45 0.96
N LEU A 101 0.10 -15.36 -0.22
CA LEU A 101 -0.25 -16.14 -1.40
C LEU A 101 0.99 -16.33 -2.27
N ILE A 102 1.21 -17.56 -2.75
CA ILE A 102 2.08 -17.87 -3.89
C ILE A 102 1.23 -18.55 -4.94
N MET A 103 1.42 -18.16 -6.20
CA MET A 103 0.75 -18.76 -7.35
C MET A 103 1.75 -18.95 -8.48
N LEU A 104 1.76 -20.14 -9.07
CA LEU A 104 2.52 -20.46 -10.28
C LEU A 104 1.53 -20.74 -11.41
N LEU A 105 1.80 -20.15 -12.57
CA LEU A 105 0.94 -20.19 -13.75
C LEU A 105 1.68 -20.84 -14.92
N ASP A 106 0.94 -21.56 -15.76
CA ASP A 106 1.46 -22.01 -17.06
C ASP A 106 1.41 -20.88 -18.10
N THR A 107 1.88 -21.16 -19.31
CA THR A 107 1.89 -20.22 -20.44
C THR A 107 0.49 -19.86 -20.95
N ASN A 108 -0.55 -20.58 -20.54
CA ASN A 108 -1.96 -20.29 -20.82
C ASN A 108 -2.64 -19.53 -19.67
N ASN A 109 -1.88 -19.08 -18.67
CA ASN A 109 -2.36 -18.45 -17.44
C ASN A 109 -3.26 -19.36 -16.59
N SER A 110 -3.13 -20.68 -16.75
CA SER A 110 -3.78 -21.65 -15.88
C SER A 110 -2.97 -21.83 -14.61
N VAL A 111 -3.65 -21.91 -13.47
CA VAL A 111 -3.02 -22.13 -12.16
C VAL A 111 -2.46 -23.54 -12.08
N VAL A 112 -1.13 -23.66 -12.04
CA VAL A 112 -0.41 -24.93 -11.84
C VAL A 112 -0.26 -25.23 -10.35
N PHE A 113 0.06 -24.19 -9.57
CA PHE A 113 0.17 -24.28 -8.13
C PHE A 113 -0.37 -23.01 -7.46
N GLU A 114 -1.02 -23.19 -6.33
CA GLU A 114 -1.52 -22.10 -5.50
C GLU A 114 -1.48 -22.53 -4.03
N LYS A 115 -0.95 -21.67 -3.18
CA LYS A 115 -0.98 -21.86 -1.73
C LYS A 115 -1.22 -20.55 -1.00
N HIS A 116 -2.16 -20.59 -0.07
CA HIS A 116 -2.51 -19.49 0.82
C HIS A 116 -1.94 -19.73 2.21
N HIS A 117 -1.34 -18.70 2.80
CA HIS A 117 -0.87 -18.76 4.18
C HIS A 117 -2.05 -18.70 5.17
N HIS A 118 -1.98 -19.50 6.25
CA HIS A 118 -2.93 -19.47 7.37
C HIS A 118 -4.42 -19.68 7.03
N GLY A 119 -4.73 -20.27 5.86
CA GLY A 119 -6.11 -20.60 5.47
C GLY A 119 -6.97 -19.40 5.05
N LYS A 120 -6.39 -18.19 4.95
CA LYS A 120 -7.10 -17.02 4.40
C LYS A 120 -7.20 -17.19 2.87
N LYS A 121 -8.39 -17.56 2.40
CA LYS A 121 -8.66 -17.76 0.97
C LYS A 121 -8.97 -16.41 0.32
N PHE A 122 -8.06 -15.97 -0.54
CA PHE A 122 -8.30 -14.85 -1.45
C PHE A 122 -9.16 -15.34 -2.61
N ASP A 123 -10.08 -14.51 -3.13
CA ASP A 123 -10.82 -14.85 -4.36
C ASP A 123 -9.93 -14.64 -5.59
N THR A 124 -8.97 -15.55 -5.76
CA THR A 124 -8.04 -15.62 -6.87
C THR A 124 -8.69 -16.08 -8.17
N LYS A 125 -9.97 -16.48 -8.13
CA LYS A 125 -10.78 -16.85 -9.30
C LYS A 125 -11.62 -15.69 -9.83
N SER A 126 -11.64 -14.56 -9.12
CA SER A 126 -12.34 -13.37 -9.56
C SER A 126 -11.80 -12.90 -10.91
N LYS A 127 -12.71 -12.37 -11.75
CA LYS A 127 -12.33 -11.77 -13.04
C LYS A 127 -11.36 -10.60 -12.86
N ASP A 128 -11.46 -9.89 -11.74
CA ASP A 128 -10.60 -8.76 -11.43
C ASP A 128 -9.16 -9.21 -11.17
N PHE A 129 -8.95 -10.30 -10.42
CA PHE A 129 -7.63 -10.88 -10.21
C PHE A 129 -6.97 -11.31 -11.52
N PHE A 130 -7.69 -12.09 -12.34
CA PHE A 130 -7.15 -12.56 -13.63
C PHE A 130 -6.98 -11.46 -14.67
N LYS A 131 -7.72 -10.34 -14.57
CA LYS A 131 -7.50 -9.18 -15.43
C LYS A 131 -6.09 -8.61 -15.22
N TYR A 132 -5.62 -8.51 -13.97
CA TYR A 132 -4.27 -8.06 -13.66
C TYR A 132 -3.20 -9.05 -14.12
N ILE A 133 -3.41 -10.35 -13.90
CA ILE A 133 -2.49 -11.41 -14.36
C ILE A 133 -2.36 -11.41 -15.88
N ASN A 134 -3.48 -11.35 -16.62
CA ASN A 134 -3.47 -11.36 -18.08
C ASN A 134 -2.77 -10.14 -18.69
N LEU A 135 -2.72 -9.00 -17.97
CA LEU A 135 -1.93 -7.83 -18.38
C LEU A 135 -0.43 -8.12 -18.29
N SER A 136 0.02 -8.79 -17.23
CA SER A 136 1.44 -9.15 -17.04
C SER A 136 1.94 -10.10 -18.12
N THR A 137 1.15 -11.12 -18.47
CA THR A 137 1.60 -12.15 -19.40
C THR A 137 1.60 -11.70 -20.86
N LYS A 138 0.68 -10.79 -21.25
CA LYS A 138 0.62 -10.27 -22.62
C LYS A 138 1.77 -9.35 -22.97
N GLU A 139 2.28 -8.60 -22.01
CA GLU A 139 3.37 -7.66 -22.22
C GLU A 139 4.74 -8.27 -21.85
N ASN A 140 4.78 -9.55 -21.45
CA ASN A 140 5.95 -10.19 -20.87
C ASN A 140 6.54 -9.32 -19.74
N SER A 141 5.66 -8.62 -19.03
CA SER A 141 6.02 -7.49 -18.19
C SER A 141 6.09 -7.93 -16.74
N LYS A 142 7.22 -7.55 -16.15
CA LYS A 142 7.47 -7.47 -14.71
C LYS A 142 6.44 -6.50 -14.11
N ILE A 143 5.34 -7.01 -13.55
CA ILE A 143 4.29 -6.18 -12.95
C ILE A 143 4.41 -6.24 -11.44
N LYS A 144 4.34 -5.08 -10.81
CA LYS A 144 4.13 -4.93 -9.37
C LYS A 144 3.09 -3.85 -9.14
N GLY A 145 2.17 -4.07 -8.21
CA GLY A 145 1.13 -3.08 -7.93
C GLY A 145 0.12 -3.51 -6.88
N LEU A 146 -0.88 -2.66 -6.74
CA LEU A 146 -2.03 -2.87 -5.86
C LEU A 146 -3.19 -3.42 -6.67
N ILE A 147 -3.81 -4.48 -6.18
CA ILE A 147 -5.08 -4.99 -6.68
C ILE A 147 -6.17 -4.75 -5.62
N LEU A 148 -7.32 -4.26 -6.10
CA LEU A 148 -8.51 -4.13 -5.27
C LEU A 148 -9.37 -5.37 -5.50
N LEU A 149 -9.48 -6.20 -4.47
CA LEU A 149 -10.42 -7.30 -4.40
C LEU A 149 -11.71 -6.81 -3.70
N PRO A 150 -12.85 -7.51 -3.86
CA PRO A 150 -14.13 -7.07 -3.30
C PRO A 150 -14.09 -6.72 -1.81
N ASP A 151 -13.31 -7.47 -1.02
CA ASP A 151 -13.25 -7.35 0.44
C ASP A 151 -11.89 -6.84 0.96
N GLU A 152 -10.88 -6.65 0.10
CA GLU A 152 -9.53 -6.28 0.54
C GLU A 152 -8.63 -5.69 -0.56
N ILE A 153 -7.54 -5.04 -0.14
CA ILE A 153 -6.48 -4.57 -1.02
C ILE A 153 -5.28 -5.49 -0.85
N MET A 154 -4.70 -5.94 -1.96
CA MET A 154 -3.52 -6.81 -1.97
C MET A 154 -2.40 -6.16 -2.78
N LEU A 155 -1.18 -6.29 -2.28
CA LEU A 155 0.05 -6.02 -3.02
C LEU A 155 0.42 -7.28 -3.78
N LEU A 156 0.68 -7.15 -5.08
CA LEU A 156 0.99 -8.28 -5.94
C LEU A 156 2.17 -7.94 -6.86
N ALA A 157 3.07 -8.89 -7.01
CA ALA A 157 4.15 -8.85 -7.97
C ALA A 157 4.17 -10.13 -8.80
N THR A 158 4.52 -10.01 -10.08
CA THR A 158 4.63 -11.12 -11.03
C THR A 158 5.95 -11.05 -11.77
N TYR A 159 6.51 -12.22 -12.04
CA TYR A 159 7.73 -12.40 -12.81
C TYR A 159 7.58 -13.60 -13.74
N PRO A 160 8.05 -13.52 -15.00
CA PRO A 160 7.99 -14.67 -15.92
C PRO A 160 8.93 -15.78 -15.46
N ILE A 161 8.45 -17.03 -15.48
CA ILE A 161 9.27 -18.20 -15.14
C ILE A 161 10.22 -18.49 -16.31
N ILE A 162 11.52 -18.29 -16.08
CA ILE A 162 12.59 -18.43 -17.07
C ILE A 162 13.76 -19.21 -16.44
N THR A 163 14.59 -19.81 -17.29
CA THR A 163 15.84 -20.46 -16.86
C THR A 163 16.93 -19.43 -16.59
N SER A 164 17.87 -19.71 -15.69
CA SER A 164 18.94 -18.78 -15.29
C SER A 164 19.91 -18.39 -16.41
N ASP A 165 19.93 -19.14 -17.51
CA ASP A 165 20.81 -18.92 -18.67
C ASP A 165 20.32 -17.82 -19.65
N LYS A 166 19.32 -17.00 -19.28
CA LYS A 166 18.70 -16.00 -20.17
C LYS A 166 18.55 -14.60 -19.60
#